data_AF-A0A952A8B0-F1
#
_entry.id   AF-A0A952A8B0-F1
#
_cell.length_a   1.000
_cell.length_b   1.000
_cell.length_c   1.000
_cell.angle_alpha   90.00
_cell.angle_beta   90.00
_cell.angle_gamma   90.00
#
_symmetry.space_group_name_H-M   'P 1'
#
loop_
_entity.id
_entity.type
_entity.pdbx_description
1 polymer ?
#
loop_
_entity_poly.entity_id
_entity_poly.type
_entity_poly.pdbx_seq_one_letter_code
_entity_poly.pdbx_strand_id
1 'polypeptide(L)'
;DAVVASPKEVRLVFSEAVMLPLSGIKVVDAAGKAVPTGKAKAGQDGKELIVPLAGPLAAGSYHVQWHVVSSDTHRVEGHYGFGVR
;
A
#
# COMPACT_ATOMS: atom_id res chain seq x y z
N ASP A 1 12.03 -8.66 -8.16
CA ASP A 1 11.51 -8.32 -6.82
C ASP A 1 12.52 -7.50 -6.05
N ALA A 2 12.06 -6.42 -5.41
CA ALA A 2 12.91 -5.59 -4.55
C ALA A 2 13.02 -6.22 -3.15
N VAL A 3 14.18 -6.10 -2.51
CA VAL A 3 14.40 -6.58 -1.13
C VAL A 3 14.79 -5.40 -0.26
N VAL A 4 14.02 -5.15 0.81
CA VAL A 4 14.14 -3.99 1.69
C VAL A 4 14.24 -4.41 3.15
N ALA A 5 14.72 -3.52 4.01
CA ALA A 5 14.47 -3.66 5.45
C ALA A 5 12.96 -3.50 5.73
N SER A 6 12.48 -4.02 6.87
CA SER A 6 11.06 -3.90 7.25
C SER A 6 10.57 -2.44 7.10
N PRO A 7 9.67 -2.15 6.13
CA PRO A 7 9.15 -0.81 5.96
C PRO A 7 8.25 -0.43 7.14
N LYS A 8 8.07 0.87 7.36
CA LYS A 8 7.12 1.40 8.36
C LYS A 8 5.76 1.73 7.74
N GLU A 9 5.73 1.92 6.43
CA GLU A 9 4.53 2.26 5.67
C GLU A 9 4.67 1.77 4.23
N VAL A 10 3.53 1.54 3.58
CA VAL A 10 3.42 1.42 2.13
C VAL A 10 2.95 2.75 1.58
N ARG A 11 3.65 3.26 0.58
CA ARG A 11 3.35 4.52 -0.09
C ARG A 11 3.29 4.29 -1.59
N LEU A 12 2.16 4.65 -2.18
CA LEU A 12 1.95 4.62 -3.63
C LEU A 12 1.76 6.06 -4.11
N VAL A 13 2.45 6.41 -5.20
CA VAL A 13 2.41 7.74 -5.81
C VAL A 13 1.67 7.64 -7.13
N PHE A 14 0.75 8.57 -7.36
CA PHE A 14 -0.11 8.64 -8.54
C PHE A 14 0.08 9.98 -9.26
N SER A 15 -0.33 10.04 -10.52
CA SER A 15 -0.33 11.29 -11.30
C SER A 15 -1.47 12.23 -10.88
N GLU A 16 -2.56 11.67 -10.39
CA GLU A 16 -3.80 12.36 -10.00
C GLU A 16 -4.11 12.17 -8.51
N ALA A 17 -4.90 13.09 -7.95
CA ALA A 17 -5.30 13.02 -6.55
C ALA A 17 -6.28 11.85 -6.31
N VAL A 18 -6.08 11.11 -5.23
CA VAL A 18 -6.89 9.94 -4.87
C VAL A 18 -8.05 10.32 -3.94
N MET A 19 -9.21 9.74 -4.19
CA MET A 19 -10.36 9.79 -3.29
C MET A 19 -10.15 8.78 -2.16
N LEU A 20 -9.55 9.23 -1.05
CA LEU A 20 -9.18 8.36 0.08
C LEU A 20 -10.31 7.46 0.60
N PRO A 21 -11.59 7.90 0.73
CA PRO A 21 -12.67 7.03 1.21
C PRO A 21 -12.99 5.85 0.27
N LEU A 22 -12.57 5.92 -0.99
CA LEU A 22 -12.81 4.92 -2.03
C LEU A 22 -11.51 4.21 -2.47
N SER A 23 -10.43 4.39 -1.72
CA SER A 23 -9.09 3.91 -2.06
C SER A 23 -8.50 3.11 -0.90
N GLY A 24 -7.66 2.12 -1.20
CA GLY A 24 -7.10 1.27 -0.15
C GLY A 24 -5.92 0.41 -0.59
N ILE A 25 -5.14 -0.02 0.41
CA ILE A 25 -4.02 -0.96 0.27
C ILE A 25 -4.25 -2.12 1.23
N LYS A 26 -4.05 -3.34 0.73
CA LYS A 26 -3.97 -4.57 1.52
C LYS A 26 -2.59 -5.18 1.34
N VAL A 27 -1.95 -5.53 2.45
CA VAL A 27 -0.67 -6.23 2.45
C VAL A 27 -0.90 -7.64 2.98
N VAL A 28 -0.36 -8.63 2.28
CA VAL A 28 -0.40 -10.04 2.71
C VAL A 28 1.01 -10.63 2.71
N ASP A 29 1.26 -11.58 3.60
CA ASP A 29 2.50 -12.37 3.58
C ASP A 29 2.42 -13.51 2.54
N ALA A 30 3.51 -14.28 2.43
CA ALA A 30 3.61 -15.44 1.54
C ALA A 30 2.56 -16.55 1.81
N ALA A 31 1.98 -16.59 3.01
CA ALA A 31 0.89 -17.52 3.36
C ALA A 31 -0.50 -16.93 3.05
N GLY A 32 -0.56 -15.71 2.48
CA GLY A 32 -1.81 -14.99 2.20
C GLY A 32 -2.45 -14.35 3.44
N LYS A 33 -1.76 -14.35 4.58
CA LYS A 33 -2.28 -13.75 5.82
C LYS A 33 -2.17 -12.24 5.72
N ALA A 34 -3.26 -11.55 6.07
CA ALA A 34 -3.29 -10.09 6.11
C ALA A 34 -2.32 -9.55 7.17
N VAL A 35 -1.45 -8.64 6.75
CA VAL A 35 -0.60 -7.86 7.65
C VAL A 35 -1.45 -6.75 8.26
N PRO A 36 -1.45 -6.59 9.60
CA PRO A 36 -2.16 -5.49 10.24
C PRO A 36 -1.61 -4.12 9.81
N THR A 37 -2.50 -3.22 9.44
CA THR A 37 -2.17 -1.86 9.01
C THR A 37 -2.93 -0.82 9.83
N GLY A 38 -2.41 0.40 9.87
CA GLY A 38 -3.12 1.55 10.41
C GLY A 38 -4.02 2.22 9.36
N LYS A 39 -4.63 3.33 9.75
CA LYS A 39 -5.55 4.08 8.89
C LYS A 39 -4.82 4.63 7.66
N ALA A 40 -5.41 4.41 6.48
CA ALA A 40 -4.93 5.02 5.25
C ALA A 40 -5.04 6.55 5.31
N LYS A 41 -4.06 7.22 4.72
CA LYS A 41 -4.01 8.69 4.60
C LYS A 41 -3.54 9.08 3.21
N ALA A 42 -3.97 10.26 2.76
CA ALA A 42 -3.45 10.87 1.55
C ALA A 42 -2.20 11.71 1.87
N GLY A 43 -1.26 11.80 0.92
CA GLY A 43 -0.17 12.78 0.99
C GLY A 43 -0.66 14.22 0.87
N GLN A 44 0.25 15.20 1.04
CA GLN A 44 -0.11 16.62 1.09
C GLN A 44 -0.83 17.10 -0.18
N ASP A 45 -0.35 16.68 -1.36
CA ASP A 45 -0.95 17.02 -2.65
C ASP A 45 -2.08 16.06 -3.07
N GLY A 46 -2.49 15.13 -2.20
CA GLY A 46 -3.53 14.15 -2.48
C GLY A 46 -3.14 13.04 -3.46
N LYS A 47 -1.94 13.12 -4.05
CA LYS A 47 -1.42 12.19 -5.07
C LYS A 47 -0.71 10.97 -4.52
N GLU A 48 -0.72 10.81 -3.19
CA GLU A 48 -0.11 9.66 -2.53
C GLU A 48 -1.16 8.93 -1.70
N LEU A 49 -1.18 7.60 -1.77
CA LEU A 49 -1.89 6.75 -0.82
C LEU A 49 -0.87 6.13 0.12
N ILE A 50 -0.99 6.43 1.41
CA ILE A 50 -0.05 6.00 2.44
C ILE A 50 -0.79 5.16 3.47
N VAL A 51 -0.28 3.95 3.71
CA VAL A 51 -0.80 3.03 4.72
C VAL A 51 0.33 2.61 5.67
N PRO A 52 0.30 3.06 6.95
CA PRO A 52 1.29 2.64 7.93
C PRO A 52 1.11 1.15 8.28
N LEU A 53 2.22 0.45 8.45
CA LEU A 53 2.21 -0.92 8.96
C LEU A 53 2.13 -0.89 10.49
N ALA A 54 1.33 -1.77 11.09
CA ALA A 54 1.09 -1.72 12.54
C ALA A 54 2.32 -2.18 13.36
N GLY A 55 3.27 -2.86 12.74
CA GLY A 55 4.48 -3.34 13.38
C GLY A 55 5.54 -3.77 12.36
N PRO A 56 6.73 -4.15 12.83
CA PRO A 56 7.79 -4.65 11.97
C PRO A 56 7.38 -5.94 11.28
N LEU A 57 7.80 -6.08 10.03
CA LEU A 57 7.64 -7.27 9.22
C LEU A 57 8.81 -8.23 9.45
N ALA A 58 8.50 -9.52 9.53
CA ALA A 58 9.51 -10.56 9.55
C ALA A 58 10.18 -10.67 8.17
N ALA A 59 11.36 -11.26 8.11
CA ALA A 59 12.00 -11.58 6.83
C ALA A 59 11.11 -12.55 6.03
N GLY A 60 10.93 -12.28 4.74
CA GLY A 60 10.05 -13.06 3.88
C GLY A 60 9.45 -12.25 2.73
N SER A 61 8.61 -12.91 1.93
CA SER A 61 7.93 -12.28 0.79
C SER A 61 6.56 -11.74 1.18
N TYR A 62 6.25 -10.57 0.65
CA TYR A 62 4.99 -9.87 0.86
C TYR A 62 4.40 -9.45 -0.47
N HIS A 63 3.08 -9.34 -0.50
CA HIS A 63 2.33 -8.88 -1.65
C HIS A 63 1.44 -7.72 -1.27
N VAL A 64 1.52 -6.65 -2.05
CA VAL A 64 0.69 -5.46 -1.91
C VAL A 64 -0.38 -5.51 -2.98
N GLN A 65 -1.64 -5.45 -2.57
CA GLN A 65 -2.80 -5.27 -3.45
C GLN A 65 -3.37 -3.89 -3.17
N TRP A 66 -3.69 -3.12 -4.20
CA TRP A 66 -4.19 -1.77 -4.03
C TRP A 66 -5.26 -1.45 -5.05
N HIS A 67 -6.14 -0.54 -4.69
CA HIS A 67 -7.06 0.12 -5.60
C HIS A 67 -7.15 1.59 -5.21
N VAL A 68 -7.31 2.45 -6.21
CA VAL A 68 -7.58 3.86 -6.00
C VAL A 68 -8.69 4.32 -6.94
N VAL A 69 -9.47 5.28 -6.48
CA VAL A 69 -10.37 6.07 -7.33
C VAL A 69 -9.76 7.45 -7.45
N SER A 70 -9.41 7.88 -8.66
CA SER A 70 -8.90 9.23 -8.88
C SER A 70 -10.04 10.25 -8.78
N SER A 71 -9.67 11.51 -8.57
CA SER A 71 -10.64 12.62 -8.53
C SER A 71 -11.37 12.83 -9.86
N ASP A 72 -10.86 12.26 -10.95
CA ASP A 72 -11.49 12.21 -12.29
C ASP A 72 -12.44 11.00 -12.45
N THR A 73 -12.81 10.34 -11.34
CA THR A 73 -13.78 9.22 -11.27
C THR A 73 -13.33 7.87 -11.83
N HIS A 74 -12.08 7.77 -12.29
CA HIS A 74 -11.50 6.52 -12.76
C HIS A 74 -11.01 5.66 -11.59
N ARG A 75 -11.45 4.40 -11.55
CA ARG A 75 -10.91 3.37 -10.66
C ARG A 75 -9.78 2.62 -11.34
N VAL A 76 -8.65 2.52 -10.66
CA VAL A 76 -7.52 1.68 -11.07
C VAL A 76 -7.08 0.81 -9.91
N GLU A 77 -6.59 -0.39 -10.22
CA GLU A 77 -6.10 -1.35 -9.24
C GLU A 77 -4.85 -2.05 -9.75
N GLY A 78 -4.09 -2.61 -8.82
CA GLY A 78 -2.86 -3.30 -9.16
C GLY A 78 -2.27 -4.02 -7.96
N HIS A 79 -1.16 -4.68 -8.22
CA HIS A 79 -0.45 -5.42 -7.19
C HIS A 79 1.05 -5.50 -7.49
N TYR A 80 1.86 -5.74 -6.46
CA TYR A 80 3.29 -6.03 -6.60
C TYR A 80 3.83 -6.81 -5.40
N GLY A 81 4.95 -7.49 -5.61
CA GLY A 81 5.69 -8.21 -4.59
C GLY A 81 6.90 -7.44 -4.08
N PHE A 82 7.27 -7.67 -2.81
CA PHE A 82 8.56 -7.29 -2.27
C PHE A 82 9.03 -8.28 -1.20
N GLY A 83 10.36 -8.38 -1.02
CA GLY A 83 10.99 -9.13 0.06
C GLY A 83 11.42 -8.23 1.22
N VAL A 84 11.32 -8.76 2.44
CA VAL A 84 11.90 -8.17 3.66
C VAL A 84 13.12 -9.00 4.08
N ARG A 85 14.20 -8.31 4.46
CA ARG A 85 15.42 -8.90 5.04
C ARG A 85 15.79 -8.25 6.36
#